data_AF-A0AAN7RKC8-F1
#
_entry.id   AF-A0AAN7RKC8-F1
#
_cell.length_a   1.000
_cell.length_b   1.000
_cell.length_c   1.000
_cell.angle_alpha   90.00
_cell.angle_beta   90.00
_cell.angle_gamma   90.00
#
_symmetry.space_group_name_H-M   'P 1'
#
loop_
_entity.id
_entity.type
_entity.pdbx_description
1 polymer ?
#
loop_
_entity_poly.entity_id
_entity_poly.type
_entity_poly.pdbx_seq_one_letter_code
_entity_poly.pdbx_strand_id
1 'polypeptide(L)'
;MRALGAFAKYLQPSERTDIVLVAIEAMRDSSIFDKEAARKMLDLVMRNPDFWLADVSRAPEATLSQQRGMMGRAAEEMAALQWQHHPHLCPLQVPKIMKCIHKNLECINRKSARQSVQSLLLLLTDRYATQVVVSLLKFSPPGDRYWPQKP
;
A
#
# COMPACT_ATOMS: atom_id res chain seq x y z
N MET A 1 8.76 6.36 19.97
CA MET A 1 8.43 5.91 18.60
C MET A 1 8.85 4.45 18.30
N ARG A 2 9.97 3.91 18.83
CA ARG A 2 10.38 2.49 18.58
C ARG A 2 9.35 1.44 19.02
N ALA A 3 8.64 1.69 20.13
CA ALA A 3 7.62 0.77 20.65
C ALA A 3 6.44 0.52 19.68
N LEU A 4 6.04 1.53 18.91
CA LEU A 4 4.93 1.40 17.96
C LEU A 4 5.30 0.54 16.75
N GLY A 5 6.55 0.67 16.26
CA GLY A 5 7.08 -0.23 15.23
C GLY A 5 7.20 -1.68 15.72
N ALA A 6 7.52 -1.87 17.00
CA ALA A 6 7.54 -3.20 17.61
C ALA A 6 6.14 -3.80 17.82
N PHE A 7 5.11 -2.97 18.03
CA PHE A 7 3.71 -3.42 18.12
C PHE A 7 3.19 -3.90 16.76
N ALA A 8 3.59 -3.21 15.69
CA ALA A 8 3.06 -3.50 14.36
C ALA A 8 3.33 -4.93 13.88
N LYS A 9 4.35 -5.63 14.43
CA LYS A 9 4.66 -7.05 14.13
C LYS A 9 3.56 -8.03 14.56
N TYR A 10 2.70 -7.62 15.50
CA TYR A 10 1.55 -8.41 15.96
C TYR A 10 0.31 -8.20 15.10
N LEU A 11 0.35 -7.25 14.17
CA LEU A 11 -0.76 -6.95 13.27
C LEU A 11 -0.67 -7.80 12.00
N GLN A 12 -1.83 -8.24 11.53
CA GLN A 12 -2.02 -8.82 10.20
C GLN A 12 -1.75 -7.77 9.12
N PRO A 13 -1.35 -8.17 7.89
CA PRO A 13 -1.14 -7.24 6.78
C PRO A 13 -2.36 -6.35 6.49
N SER A 14 -3.57 -6.88 6.62
CA SER A 14 -4.81 -6.09 6.48
C SER A 14 -4.95 -5.03 7.57
N GLU A 15 -4.66 -5.36 8.83
CA GLU A 15 -4.74 -4.42 9.95
C GLU A 15 -3.70 -3.29 9.81
N ARG A 16 -2.49 -3.61 9.32
CA ARG A 16 -1.48 -2.59 8.98
C ARG A 16 -1.98 -1.65 7.90
N THR A 17 -2.62 -2.19 6.87
CA THR A 17 -3.24 -1.39 5.80
C THR A 17 -4.34 -0.50 6.37
N ASP A 18 -5.25 -1.04 7.18
CA ASP A 18 -6.34 -0.27 7.77
C ASP A 18 -5.84 0.88 8.63
N ILE A 19 -4.76 0.68 9.38
CA ILE A 19 -4.08 1.75 10.13
C ILE A 19 -3.54 2.84 9.20
N VAL A 20 -2.95 2.49 8.05
CA VAL A 20 -2.48 3.46 7.05
C VAL A 20 -3.67 4.26 6.50
N LEU A 21 -4.78 3.60 6.18
CA LEU A 21 -6.00 4.25 5.67
C LEU A 21 -6.58 5.21 6.72
N VAL A 22 -6.71 4.77 7.96
CA VAL A 22 -7.19 5.59 9.09
C VAL A 22 -6.28 6.78 9.33
N ALA A 23 -4.95 6.62 9.22
CA ALA A 23 -4.02 7.74 9.36
C ALA A 23 -4.21 8.79 8.24
N ILE A 24 -4.45 8.38 7.00
CA ILE A 24 -4.74 9.29 5.89
C ILE A 24 -6.06 10.04 6.13
N GLU A 25 -7.11 9.33 6.55
CA GLU A 25 -8.43 9.91 6.83
C GLU A 25 -8.40 10.84 8.04
N ALA A 26 -7.64 10.50 9.07
CA ALA A 26 -7.50 11.27 10.30
C ALA A 26 -6.84 12.64 10.07
N MET A 27 -6.08 12.81 8.98
CA MET A 27 -5.45 14.08 8.62
C MET A 27 -6.39 15.07 7.92
N ARG A 28 -7.58 14.66 7.51
CA ARG A 28 -8.60 15.56 6.94
C ARG A 28 -8.95 16.67 7.92
N ASP A 29 -9.31 17.84 7.41
CA ASP A 29 -9.62 18.98 8.29
C ASP A 29 -10.83 18.72 9.17
N SER A 30 -11.84 18.04 8.63
CA SER A 30 -13.08 17.64 9.30
C SER A 30 -12.90 16.51 10.33
N SER A 31 -11.71 15.91 10.42
CA SER A 31 -11.44 14.81 11.34
C SER A 31 -11.32 15.32 12.78
N ILE A 32 -11.97 14.60 13.70
CA ILE A 32 -11.84 14.78 15.16
C ILE A 32 -10.56 14.13 15.73
N PHE A 33 -9.88 13.30 14.93
CA PHE A 33 -8.66 12.64 15.36
C PHE A 33 -7.47 13.62 15.39
N ASP A 34 -6.47 13.29 16.22
CA ASP A 34 -5.22 14.05 16.27
C ASP A 34 -4.44 13.91 14.95
N LYS A 35 -4.41 15.01 14.19
CA LYS A 35 -3.75 15.13 12.90
C LYS A 35 -2.22 14.95 13.00
N GLU A 36 -1.61 15.35 14.10
CA GLU A 36 -0.17 15.22 14.31
C GLU A 36 0.21 13.79 14.70
N ALA A 37 -0.64 13.11 15.49
CA ALA A 37 -0.50 11.67 15.72
C ALA A 37 -0.64 10.87 14.42
N ALA A 38 -1.64 11.19 13.59
CA ALA A 38 -1.84 10.57 12.29
C ALA A 38 -0.65 10.80 11.33
N ARG A 39 -0.11 12.01 11.29
CA ARG A 39 1.12 12.32 10.53
C ARG A 39 2.31 11.49 11.01
N LYS A 40 2.51 11.38 12.33
CA LYS A 40 3.57 10.56 12.93
C LYS A 40 3.40 9.06 12.62
N MET A 41 2.16 8.57 12.51
CA MET A 41 1.89 7.21 12.05
C MET A 41 2.39 7.00 10.62
N LEU A 42 2.12 7.93 9.70
CA LEU A 42 2.65 7.85 8.34
C LEU A 42 4.17 7.97 8.29
N ASP A 43 4.78 8.81 9.12
CA ASP A 43 6.25 8.87 9.25
C ASP A 43 6.85 7.51 9.67
N LEU A 44 6.14 6.72 10.48
CA LEU A 44 6.56 5.36 10.85
C LEU A 44 6.44 4.37 9.69
N VAL A 45 5.37 4.50 8.90
CA VAL A 45 5.16 3.69 7.68
C VAL A 45 6.30 3.94 6.70
N MET A 46 6.65 5.21 6.46
CA MET A 46 7.72 5.59 5.54
C MET A 46 9.12 5.13 5.99
N ARG A 47 9.33 4.92 7.30
CA ARG A 47 10.60 4.38 7.81
C ARG A 47 10.79 2.89 7.56
N ASN A 48 9.71 2.15 7.34
CA ASN A 48 9.77 0.72 7.07
C ASN A 48 8.61 0.28 6.16
N PRO A 49 8.61 0.73 4.89
CA PRO A 49 7.50 0.50 3.97
C PRO A 49 7.31 -0.97 3.64
N ASP A 50 8.39 -1.73 3.52
CA ASP A 50 8.32 -3.16 3.24
C ASP A 50 7.59 -3.86 4.39
N PHE A 51 7.79 -3.46 5.64
CA PHE A 51 7.07 -4.07 6.76
C PHE A 51 5.56 -3.70 6.81
N TRP A 52 5.23 -2.44 6.53
CA TRP A 52 3.87 -1.92 6.64
C TRP A 52 3.00 -2.21 5.42
N LEU A 53 3.64 -2.36 4.25
CA LEU A 53 2.98 -2.52 2.96
C LEU A 53 3.22 -3.91 2.36
N ALA A 54 4.23 -4.69 2.79
CA ALA A 54 4.35 -6.07 2.36
C ALA A 54 3.18 -6.89 2.88
N ASP A 55 2.75 -7.80 2.02
CA ASP A 55 1.97 -8.92 2.50
C ASP A 55 2.94 -9.85 3.20
N VAL A 56 2.82 -9.95 4.52
CA VAL A 56 3.33 -11.11 5.24
C VAL A 56 2.40 -12.27 4.90
N SER A 57 2.34 -12.62 3.61
CA SER A 57 2.09 -13.96 3.17
C SER A 57 3.18 -14.77 3.82
N ARG A 58 2.87 -15.28 5.02
CA ARG A 58 3.59 -16.40 5.60
C ARG A 58 3.63 -17.42 4.47
N ALA A 59 4.77 -17.55 3.81
CA ALA A 59 5.01 -18.68 2.94
C ALA A 59 4.56 -19.92 3.73
N PRO A 60 3.85 -20.87 3.10
CA PRO A 60 3.43 -22.06 3.81
C PRO A 60 4.68 -22.90 4.05
N GLU A 61 5.49 -22.56 5.05
CA GLU A 61 6.53 -23.44 5.58
C GLU A 61 5.93 -24.76 6.07
N ALA A 62 4.63 -24.75 6.39
CA ALA A 62 3.87 -25.96 6.70
C ALA A 62 3.58 -26.86 5.47
N THR A 63 3.73 -26.37 4.23
CA THR A 63 3.48 -27.17 3.01
C THR A 63 4.77 -27.68 2.35
N LEU A 64 5.90 -26.99 2.57
CA LEU A 64 7.20 -27.41 2.00
C LEU A 64 7.70 -28.74 2.57
N SER A 65 7.42 -29.05 3.84
CA SER A 65 7.83 -30.32 4.46
C SER A 65 7.08 -31.54 3.88
N GLN A 66 5.81 -31.35 3.49
CA GLN A 66 4.96 -32.42 2.95
C GLN A 66 5.16 -32.62 1.43
N GLN A 67 5.45 -31.55 0.68
CA GLN A 67 5.62 -31.60 -0.79
C GLN A 67 7.03 -31.92 -1.27
N ARG A 68 8.04 -31.95 -0.37
CA ARG A 68 9.45 -32.25 -0.68
C ARG A 68 9.69 -33.62 -1.31
N GLY A 69 8.72 -34.54 -1.18
CA GLY A 69 8.79 -35.88 -1.80
C GLY A 69 8.14 -35.99 -3.19
N MET A 70 7.41 -34.97 -3.67
CA MET A 70 6.56 -35.09 -4.87
C MET A 70 6.95 -34.15 -6.03
N MET A 71 7.72 -33.10 -5.80
CA MET A 71 8.17 -32.20 -6.87
C MET A 71 9.59 -32.57 -7.32
N GLY A 72 9.73 -32.99 -8.58
CA GLY A 72 11.04 -33.21 -9.20
C GLY A 72 11.83 -31.91 -9.33
N ARG A 73 13.16 -32.01 -9.46
CA ARG A 73 14.10 -30.86 -9.48
C ARG A 73 13.70 -29.73 -10.44
N ALA A 74 13.08 -30.03 -11.59
CA ALA A 74 12.62 -29.01 -12.53
C ALA A 74 11.40 -28.21 -12.02
N ALA A 75 10.52 -28.82 -11.21
CA ALA A 75 9.41 -28.11 -10.57
C ALA A 75 9.89 -27.29 -9.36
N GLU A 76 10.91 -27.77 -8.64
CA GLU A 76 11.58 -27.03 -7.57
C GLU A 76 12.36 -25.83 -8.13
N GLU A 77 13.00 -25.98 -9.29
CA GLU A 77 13.70 -24.91 -10.02
C GLU A 77 12.71 -23.92 -10.64
N MET A 78 11.58 -24.37 -11.20
CA MET A 78 10.50 -23.47 -11.63
C MET A 78 9.87 -22.73 -10.46
N ALA A 79 9.66 -23.37 -9.31
CA ALA A 79 9.20 -22.70 -8.10
C ALA A 79 10.24 -21.68 -7.61
N ALA A 80 11.53 -22.04 -7.57
CA ALA A 80 12.61 -21.12 -7.18
C ALA A 80 12.75 -19.92 -8.15
N LEU A 81 12.57 -20.13 -9.45
CA LEU A 81 12.54 -19.07 -10.47
C LEU A 81 11.27 -18.21 -10.36
N GLN A 82 10.14 -18.82 -9.99
CA GLN A 82 8.88 -18.13 -9.71
C GLN A 82 9.02 -17.26 -8.45
N TRP A 83 9.76 -17.71 -7.43
CA TRP A 83 10.10 -16.90 -6.24
C TRP A 83 11.10 -15.77 -6.50
N GLN A 84 11.83 -15.77 -7.61
CA GLN A 84 12.81 -14.72 -7.94
C GLN A 84 12.21 -13.46 -8.58
N HIS A 85 10.94 -13.48 -9.01
CA HIS A 85 10.31 -12.36 -9.75
C HIS A 85 8.97 -11.85 -9.17
N HIS A 86 8.57 -12.25 -7.97
CA HIS A 86 7.34 -11.77 -7.36
C HIS A 86 7.60 -10.67 -6.32
N PRO A 87 7.23 -9.39 -6.56
CA PRO A 87 7.16 -8.43 -5.46
C PRO A 87 6.10 -8.92 -4.48
N HIS A 88 6.53 -9.24 -3.27
CA HIS A 88 5.79 -9.90 -2.19
C HIS A 88 4.72 -8.99 -1.53
N LEU A 89 3.91 -8.33 -2.35
CA LEU A 89 2.74 -7.57 -1.92
C LEU A 89 1.49 -8.21 -2.45
N CYS A 90 0.46 -8.23 -1.61
CA CYS A 90 -0.92 -8.32 -2.05
C CYS A 90 -1.16 -7.15 -3.02
N PRO A 91 -1.35 -7.37 -4.34
CA PRO A 91 -1.57 -6.32 -5.32
C PRO A 91 -2.84 -5.50 -5.05
N LEU A 92 -3.63 -5.92 -4.06
CA LEU A 92 -4.90 -5.32 -3.64
C LEU A 92 -4.74 -4.19 -2.61
N GLN A 93 -3.60 -4.08 -1.91
CA GLN A 93 -3.43 -3.07 -0.86
C GLN A 93 -3.04 -1.71 -1.44
N VAL A 94 -2.09 -1.67 -2.38
CA VAL A 94 -1.66 -0.43 -3.04
C VAL A 94 -2.84 0.31 -3.71
N PRO A 95 -3.73 -0.35 -4.48
CA PRO A 95 -4.92 0.30 -5.02
C PRO A 95 -5.88 0.85 -3.95
N LYS A 96 -6.02 0.18 -2.79
CA LYS A 96 -6.83 0.69 -1.66
C LYS A 96 -6.24 1.98 -1.10
N ILE A 97 -4.93 2.00 -0.88
CA ILE A 97 -4.21 3.18 -0.38
C ILE A 97 -4.30 4.32 -1.41
N MET A 98 -4.07 4.03 -2.70
CA MET A 98 -4.21 4.99 -3.80
C MET A 98 -5.61 5.61 -3.85
N LYS A 99 -6.66 4.80 -3.70
CA LYS A 99 -8.05 5.26 -3.65
C LYS A 99 -8.31 6.16 -2.44
N CYS A 100 -7.74 5.82 -1.27
CA CYS A 100 -7.86 6.62 -0.06
C CYS A 100 -7.12 7.97 -0.21
N ILE A 101 -5.92 7.97 -0.79
CA ILE A 101 -5.17 9.20 -1.09
C ILE A 101 -5.99 10.10 -2.02
N HIS A 102 -6.47 9.57 -3.15
CA HIS A 102 -7.23 10.33 -4.13
C HIS A 102 -8.48 11.00 -3.52
N LYS A 103 -9.20 10.27 -2.65
CA LYS A 103 -10.41 10.79 -1.98
C LYS A 103 -10.15 11.87 -0.94
N ASN A 104 -8.98 11.88 -0.30
CA ASN A 104 -8.73 12.68 0.89
C ASN A 104 -7.77 13.85 0.66
N LEU A 105 -6.93 13.82 -0.39
CA LEU A 105 -5.87 14.80 -0.62
C LEU A 105 -6.38 16.25 -0.77
N GLU A 106 -7.58 16.43 -1.30
CA GLU A 106 -8.23 17.75 -1.42
C GLU A 106 -8.80 18.25 -0.09
N CYS A 107 -9.12 17.35 0.85
CA CYS A 107 -9.70 17.68 2.15
C CYS A 107 -8.65 17.80 3.28
N ILE A 108 -7.36 17.84 2.93
CA ILE A 108 -6.24 18.05 3.87
C ILE A 108 -5.62 19.41 3.59
N ASN A 109 -5.96 20.42 4.41
CA ASN A 109 -5.46 21.79 4.25
C ASN A 109 -4.08 22.00 4.89
N ARG A 110 -3.78 21.27 5.98
CA ARG A 110 -2.48 21.42 6.66
C ARG A 110 -1.33 20.96 5.76
N LYS A 111 -0.45 21.91 5.38
CA LYS A 111 0.69 21.67 4.47
C LYS A 111 1.55 20.47 4.87
N SER A 112 1.88 20.33 6.15
CA SER A 112 2.70 19.21 6.64
C SER A 112 2.02 17.84 6.52
N ALA A 113 0.70 17.80 6.68
CA ALA A 113 -0.08 16.58 6.49
C ALA A 113 -0.18 16.22 5.00
N ARG A 114 -0.45 17.22 4.15
CA ARG A 114 -0.46 17.04 2.68
C ARG A 114 0.89 16.56 2.16
N GLN A 115 1.98 17.14 2.65
CA GLN A 115 3.34 16.71 2.30
C GLN A 115 3.61 15.26 2.72
N SER A 116 3.16 14.84 3.91
CA SER A 116 3.30 13.44 4.34
C SER A 116 2.56 12.46 3.42
N VAL A 117 1.34 12.79 2.99
CA VAL A 117 0.60 11.98 2.00
C VAL A 117 1.31 11.96 0.64
N GLN A 118 1.87 13.08 0.20
CA GLN A 118 2.66 13.14 -1.04
C GLN A 118 3.94 12.31 -0.95
N SER A 119 4.63 12.32 0.19
CA SER A 119 5.78 11.45 0.44
C SER A 119 5.41 9.97 0.42
N LEU A 120 4.24 9.60 0.97
CA LEU A 120 3.72 8.24 0.84
C LEU A 120 3.44 7.87 -0.63
N LEU A 121 2.84 8.77 -1.41
CA LEU A 121 2.59 8.54 -2.84
C LEU A 121 3.90 8.34 -3.62
N LEU A 122 4.93 9.14 -3.34
CA LEU A 122 6.25 8.98 -3.95
C LEU A 122 6.86 7.62 -3.60
N LEU A 123 6.75 7.20 -2.34
CA LEU A 123 7.24 5.90 -1.88
C LEU A 123 6.52 4.73 -2.55
N LEU A 124 5.19 4.83 -2.70
CA LEU A 124 4.41 3.85 -3.44
C LEU A 124 4.80 3.81 -4.92
N THR A 125 5.14 4.95 -5.52
CA THR A 125 5.58 5.04 -6.92
C THR A 125 6.95 4.40 -7.12
N ASP A 126 7.88 4.61 -6.19
CA ASP A 126 9.23 4.00 -6.21
C ASP A 126 9.18 2.47 -6.13
N ARG A 127 8.30 1.93 -5.28
CA ARG A 127 8.26 0.50 -4.97
C ARG A 127 7.21 -0.30 -5.75
N TYR A 128 6.12 0.36 -6.15
CA TYR A 128 4.94 -0.26 -6.76
C TYR A 128 4.45 0.54 -7.98
N ALA A 129 5.39 1.02 -8.79
CA ALA A 129 5.13 1.87 -9.95
C ALA A 129 3.98 1.34 -10.82
N THR A 130 3.98 0.05 -11.14
CA THR A 130 2.94 -0.57 -11.97
C THR A 130 1.55 -0.45 -11.35
N GLN A 131 1.39 -0.78 -10.07
CA GLN A 131 0.11 -0.73 -9.37
C GLN A 131 -0.38 0.71 -9.17
N VAL A 132 0.54 1.64 -8.93
CA VAL A 132 0.26 3.07 -8.84
C VAL A 132 -0.24 3.60 -10.18
N VAL A 133 0.49 3.35 -11.27
CA VAL A 133 0.11 3.80 -12.63
C VAL A 133 -1.24 3.23 -13.04
N VAL A 134 -1.48 1.93 -12.83
CA VAL A 134 -2.79 1.31 -13.11
C VAL A 134 -3.91 1.96 -12.29
N SER A 135 -3.65 2.30 -11.02
CA SER A 135 -4.64 3.00 -10.18
C SER A 135 -4.91 4.42 -10.68
N LEU A 136 -3.87 5.16 -11.07
CA LEU A 136 -3.99 6.51 -11.62
C LEU A 136 -4.77 6.51 -12.95
N LEU A 137 -4.50 5.56 -13.84
CA LEU A 137 -5.25 5.39 -15.09
C LEU A 137 -6.73 5.13 -14.82
N LYS A 138 -7.07 4.35 -13.78
CA LYS A 138 -8.46 4.12 -13.34
C LYS A 138 -9.14 5.35 -12.74
N PHE A 139 -8.38 6.30 -12.21
CA PHE A 139 -8.93 7.56 -11.68
C PHE A 139 -9.07 8.63 -12.77
N SER A 140 -8.39 8.47 -13.91
CA SER A 140 -8.53 9.40 -15.03
C SER A 140 -9.97 9.38 -15.56
N PRO A 141 -10.57 10.56 -15.80
CA PRO A 141 -11.79 10.63 -16.58
C PRO A 141 -11.59 10.00 -17.97
N PRO A 142 -12.65 9.44 -18.59
CA PRO A 142 -12.60 9.06 -20.00
C PRO A 142 -12.20 10.28 -20.85
N GLY A 143 -11.21 10.11 -21.71
CA GLY A 143 -10.60 11.19 -22.51
C GLY A 143 -11.52 11.80 -23.58
N ASP A 144 -12.73 11.28 -23.76
CA ASP A 144 -13.55 11.54 -24.94
C ASP A 144 -14.57 12.68 -24.74
N ARG A 145 -14.36 13.55 -23.74
CA ARG A 145 -15.31 14.63 -23.39
C ARG A 145 -14.95 15.98 -23.99
N TYR A 146 -14.81 16.07 -25.32
CA TYR A 146 -15.04 17.32 -26.05
C TYR A 146 -15.51 17.03 -27.49
N TRP A 147 -16.81 16.83 -27.66
CA TRP A 147 -17.48 17.33 -28.86
C TRP A 147 -18.56 18.31 -28.41
N PRO A 148 -18.50 19.60 -28.77
CA PRO A 148 -19.63 20.49 -28.55
C PRO A 148 -20.78 20.03 -29.45
N GLN A 149 -21.77 19.37 -28.86
CA GLN A 149 -23.08 19.26 -29.47
C GLN A 149 -23.86 20.53 -29.19
N LYS A 150 -24.08 21.34 -30.24
CA LYS A 150 -25.38 21.93 -30.67
C LYS A 150 -25.23 23.28 -31.38
N PRO A 151 -26.27 23.75 -32.11
CA PRO A 151 -27.63 23.19 -32.29
C PRO A 151 -27.82 22.23 -33.45
#